data_AF-A0A9E2S627-F1
#
_entry.id   AF-A0A9E2S627-F1
#
_cell.length_a   1.000
_cell.length_b   1.000
_cell.length_c   1.000
_cell.angle_alpha   90.00
_cell.angle_beta   90.00
_cell.angle_gamma   90.00
#
_symmetry.space_group_name_H-M   'P 1'
#
loop_
_entity.id
_entity.type
_entity.pdbx_description
1 polymer ?
#
loop_
_entity_poly.entity_id
_entity_poly.type
_entity_poly.pdbx_seq_one_letter_code
_entity_poly.pdbx_strand_id
1 'polypeptide(L)' 'MQPEAIPTYRPLVTACAEHGISRSVAFELAKSGLLATFTIGARRYVYLDSLRTLPERLAVEAAKAA' A
#
# COMPACT_ATOMS: atom_id res chain seq x y z
N MET A 1 26.54 -12.04 -7.47
CA MET A 1 25.66 -11.04 -6.83
C MET A 1 24.34 -11.73 -6.59
N GLN A 2 24.05 -12.14 -5.35
CA GLN A 2 22.74 -12.71 -4.99
C GLN A 2 21.74 -11.55 -5.07
N PRO A 3 20.62 -11.67 -5.81
CA PRO A 3 19.61 -10.64 -5.78
C PRO A 3 19.08 -10.57 -4.35
N GLU A 4 19.42 -9.49 -3.66
CA GLU A 4 18.90 -9.16 -2.35
C GLU A 4 17.37 -9.28 -2.38
N ALA A 5 16.84 -10.23 -1.61
CA ALA A 5 15.43 -10.57 -1.61
C ALA A 5 14.63 -9.36 -1.11
N ILE A 6 14.10 -8.59 -2.06
CA ILE A 6 13.24 -7.45 -1.74
C ILE A 6 12.09 -7.97 -0.90
N PRO A 7 11.89 -7.46 0.33
CA PRO A 7 10.81 -7.92 1.19
C PRO A 7 9.46 -7.78 0.48
N THR A 8 8.67 -8.85 0.40
CA THR A 8 7.38 -8.85 -0.30
C THR A 8 6.36 -7.91 0.37
N TYR A 9 6.52 -7.66 1.67
CA TYR A 9 5.65 -6.80 2.47
C TYR A 9 6.44 -6.00 3.51
N ARG A 10 5.88 -4.87 3.92
CA ARG A 10 6.44 -3.97 4.94
C ARG A 10 5.34 -3.37 5.82
N PRO A 11 5.67 -2.83 7.01
CA PRO A 11 4.70 -2.12 7.83
C PRO A 11 4.01 -1.00 7.04
N LEU A 12 2.66 -0.96 7.08
CA LEU A 12 1.84 -0.09 6.23
C LEU A 12 2.29 1.36 6.29
N VAL A 13 2.40 1.92 7.50
CA VAL A 13 2.69 3.35 7.68
C VAL A 13 4.08 3.71 7.17
N THR A 14 5.09 2.89 7.44
CA THR A 14 6.46 3.15 6.98
C THR A 14 6.57 3.05 5.46
N ALA A 15 6.00 2.01 4.85
CA ALA A 15 6.04 1.83 3.41
C ALA A 15 5.28 2.95 2.68
N CYS A 16 4.09 3.32 3.16
CA CYS A 16 3.34 4.44 2.59
C CYS A 16 4.09 5.79 2.72
N ALA A 17 4.76 6.03 3.85
CA ALA A 17 5.53 7.24 4.05
C ALA A 17 6.70 7.39 3.07
N GLU A 18 7.36 6.29 2.69
CA GLU A 18 8.40 6.28 1.64
C GLU A 18 7.88 6.74 0.27
N HIS A 19 6.56 6.64 0.05
CA HIS A 19 5.87 7.11 -1.17
C HIS A 19 5.14 8.46 -0.98
N GLY A 20 5.38 9.17 0.12
CA GLY A 20 4.73 10.45 0.40
C GLY A 20 3.27 10.34 0.86
N ILE A 21 2.80 9.15 1.19
CA ILE A 21 1.43 8.91 1.66
C ILE A 21 1.39 9.05 3.19
N SER A 22 0.54 9.96 3.67
CA SER A 22 0.38 10.18 5.11
C SER A 22 -0.25 8.98 5.80
N ARG A 23 -0.05 8.87 7.12
CA ARG A 23 -0.63 7.79 7.94
C ARG A 23 -2.14 7.67 7.76
N SER A 24 -2.87 8.78 7.85
CA SER A 24 -4.34 8.78 7.75
C SER A 24 -4.79 8.27 6.39
N VAL A 25 -4.18 8.78 5.31
CA VAL A 25 -4.48 8.35 3.94
C VAL A 25 -4.13 6.86 3.74
N ALA A 26 -3.01 6.38 4.29
CA ALA A 26 -2.67 4.97 4.22
C ALA A 26 -3.74 4.06 4.85
N PHE A 27 -4.34 4.48 5.98
CA PHE A 27 -5.43 3.76 6.60
C PHE A 27 -6.74 3.85 5.81
N GLU A 28 -7.03 4.98 5.17
CA GLU A 28 -8.18 5.13 4.28
C GLU A 28 -8.06 4.27 3.01
N LEU A 29 -6.87 4.23 2.41
CA LEU A 29 -6.57 3.38 1.26
C LEU A 29 -6.67 1.90 1.61
N ALA A 30 -6.21 1.51 2.80
CA ALA A 30 -6.40 0.15 3.29
C ALA A 30 -7.88 -0.18 3.56
N LYS A 31 -8.63 0.77 4.14
CA LYS A 31 -10.06 0.61 4.44
C LYS A 31 -10.93 0.53 3.18
N SER A 32 -10.57 1.26 2.14
CA SER A 32 -11.24 1.24 0.82
C SER A 32 -10.85 0.03 -0.04
N GLY A 33 -9.93 -0.82 0.43
CA GLY A 33 -9.45 -1.98 -0.35
C GLY A 33 -8.47 -1.61 -1.48
N LEU A 34 -8.07 -0.34 -1.58
CA LEU A 34 -7.08 0.12 -2.55
C LEU A 34 -5.65 -0.25 -2.20
N LEU A 35 -5.39 -0.73 -0.98
CA LEU A 35 -4.13 -1.37 -0.63
C LEU A 35 -4.37 -2.80 -0.17
N ALA A 36 -3.62 -3.73 -0.76
CA ALA A 36 -3.54 -5.10 -0.29
C ALA A 36 -2.77 -5.11 1.03
N THR A 37 -3.52 -5.28 2.13
CA THR A 37 -2.98 -5.26 3.48
C THR A 37 -3.37 -6.51 4.25
N PHE A 38 -2.58 -6.82 5.26
CA PHE A 38 -2.86 -7.88 6.22
C PHE A 38 -2.31 -7.49 7.59
N THR A 39 -2.71 -8.19 8.63
CA THR A 39 -2.26 -7.92 10.01
C THR A 39 -1.41 -9.06 10.53
N ILE A 40 -0.31 -8.73 11.21
CA ILE A 40 0.47 -9.65 12.02
C ILE A 40 0.45 -9.10 13.45
N GLY A 41 -0.28 -9.78 14.34
CA GLY A 41 -0.58 -9.26 15.67
C GLY A 41 -1.31 -7.92 15.59
N ALA A 42 -0.84 -6.92 16.35
CA ALA A 42 -1.42 -5.58 16.37
C ALA A 42 -0.97 -4.67 15.21
N ARG A 43 -0.05 -5.11 14.35
CA ARG A 43 0.53 -4.28 13.27
C ARG A 43 -0.06 -4.66 11.91
N ARG A 44 -0.36 -3.63 11.10
CA ARG A 44 -0.78 -3.78 9.70
C ARG A 44 0.40 -3.66 8.76
N TYR A 45 0.44 -4.57 7.79
CA TYR A 45 1.45 -4.66 6.74
C TYR A 45 0.78 -4.47 5.38
N VAL A 46 1.57 -4.02 4.40
CA VAL A 46 1.16 -3.81 3.01
C VAL A 46 2.10 -4.59 2.11
N TYR A 47 1.54 -5.18 1.06
CA TYR A 47 2.33 -5.77 -0.02
C TYR A 47 2.93 -4.67 -0.88
N LEU A 48 4.25 -4.71 -1.13
CA LEU A 48 4.91 -3.64 -1.89
C LEU A 48 4.43 -3.55 -3.34
N ASP A 49 4.05 -4.69 -3.92
CA ASP A 49 3.47 -4.74 -5.26
C ASP A 49 2.14 -3.99 -5.37
N SER A 50 1.35 -4.00 -4.29
CA SER A 50 0.12 -3.21 -4.22
C SER A 50 0.41 -1.71 -4.21
N LEU A 51 1.50 -1.26 -3.58
CA LEU A 51 1.88 0.16 -3.62
C LEU A 51 2.32 0.59 -5.02
N ARG A 52 3.05 -0.28 -5.74
CA ARG A 52 3.50 -0.01 -7.11
C ARG A 52 2.32 0.17 -8.07
N THR A 53 1.28 -0.65 -7.92
CA THR A 53 0.07 -0.65 -8.75
C THR A 53 -1.05 0.27 -8.22
N LEU A 54 -0.75 1.10 -7.23
CA LEU A 54 -1.73 2.02 -6.65
C LEU A 54 -2.16 3.14 -7.63
N PRO A 55 -1.25 3.80 -8.38
CA PRO A 55 -1.63 4.89 -9.28
C PRO A 55 -2.66 4.47 -10.33
N GLU A 56 -2.49 3.29 -10.93
CA GLU A 56 -3.41 2.76 -11.94
C GLU A 56 -4.79 2.51 -11.35
N ARG A 57 -4.85 1.95 -10.13
CA ARG A 57 -6.11 1.69 -9.44
C ARG A 57 -6.81 2.98 -9.01
N LEU A 58 -6.06 4.00 -8.59
CA LEU A 58 -6.63 5.32 -8.31
C LEU A 58 -7.20 5.98 -9.58
N ALA A 59 -6.55 5.84 -10.73
CA ALA A 59 -7.07 6.36 -11.99
C ALA A 59 -8.39 5.68 -12.38
N VAL A 60 -8.49 4.37 -12.17
CA VAL A 60 -9.75 3.61 -12.40
C VAL A 60 -10.86 4.07 -11.47
N GLU A 61 -10.58 4.25 -10.17
CA GLU A 61 -11.59 4.74 -9.22
C GLU A 61 -12.03 6.17 -9.51
N ALA A 62 -11.10 7.06 -9.88
CA ALA A 62 -11.43 8.42 -10.30
C ALA A 62 -12.35 8.44 -11.53
N ALA A 63 -12.12 7.55 -12.50
CA ALA A 63 -12.96 7.42 -13.69
C ALA A 63 -14.38 6.89 -13.39
N LYS A 64 -14.56 6.08 -12.33
CA LYS A 64 -15.89 5.60 -11.91
C LYS A 64 -16.71 6.66 -11.16
N ALA A 65 -16.04 7.65 -10.57
CA ALA A 65 -16.69 8.69 -9.78
C ALA A 65 -17.16 9.92 -10.60
N ALA A 66 -16.82 9.95 -11.90
CA ALA A 66 -17.22 10.98 -12.86
C ALA A 66 -18.48 10.58 -13.63
#